data_AF-A0A2N2B7E9-F1
#
_entry.id   AF-A0A2N2B7E9-F1
#
_cell.length_a   1.000
_cell.length_b   1.000
_cell.length_c   1.000
_cell.angle_alpha   90.00
_cell.angle_beta   90.00
_cell.angle_gamma   90.00
#
_symmetry.space_group_name_H-M   'P 1'
#
loop_
_entity.id
_entity.type
_entity.pdbx_description
1 polymer ?
#
loop_
_entity_poly.entity_id
_entity_poly.type
_entity_poly.pdbx_seq_one_letter_code
_entity_poly.pdbx_strand_id
1 'polypeptide(L)' 'MSIIKKFNLTYSKLSALSFLAIIFIGAFLLSLPISSKSGAYTPFIDALFTATSATCITGLVVFDTYTHYSLF' A
#
# COMPACT_ATOMS: atom_id res chain seq x y z
N MET A 1 1.06 24.72 6.25
CA MET A 1 0.49 24.73 4.88
C MET A 1 1.50 25.30 3.84
N SER A 2 2.78 24.87 3.86
CA SER A 2 3.84 25.50 3.03
C SER A 2 4.85 24.49 2.45
N ILE A 3 4.40 23.26 2.12
CA ILE A 3 5.27 22.23 1.50
C ILE A 3 5.17 22.24 -0.04
N ILE A 4 4.11 22.81 -0.62
CA ILE A 4 3.73 22.56 -2.03
C ILE A 4 4.34 23.58 -3.02
N LYS A 5 4.92 24.69 -2.55
CA LYS A 5 5.12 25.88 -3.41
C LYS A 5 6.38 25.90 -4.31
N LYS A 6 7.11 24.78 -4.51
CA LYS A 6 8.40 24.82 -5.25
C LYS A 6 8.66 23.68 -6.24
N PHE A 7 7.63 23.10 -6.82
CA PHE A 7 7.77 21.93 -7.67
C PHE A 7 7.05 22.14 -9.02
N ASN A 8 7.80 22.26 -10.11
CA ASN A 8 7.28 22.22 -11.50
C ASN A 8 6.80 20.78 -11.82
N LEU A 9 5.75 20.32 -11.15
CA LEU A 9 5.24 18.96 -11.27
C LEU A 9 4.24 18.87 -12.43
N THR A 10 4.67 18.24 -13.52
CA THR A 10 3.76 17.71 -14.55
C THR A 10 2.75 16.75 -13.91
N TYR A 11 1.53 16.71 -14.44
CA TYR A 11 0.44 15.83 -13.99
C TYR A 11 0.89 14.38 -13.72
N SER A 12 1.75 13.81 -14.57
CA SER A 12 2.30 12.46 -14.42
C SER A 12 3.15 12.27 -13.15
N LYS A 13 3.90 13.30 -12.72
CA LYS A 13 4.71 13.22 -11.51
C LYS A 13 3.84 13.32 -10.25
N LEU A 14 2.78 14.14 -10.32
CA LEU A 14 1.85 14.31 -9.22
C LEU A 14 1.12 12.98 -8.93
N SER A 15 0.59 12.32 -9.96
CA SER A 15 -0.07 11.02 -9.80
C SER A 15 0.90 9.94 -9.30
N ALA A 16 2.11 9.86 -9.86
CA ALA A 16 3.12 8.90 -9.41
C ALA A 16 3.46 9.07 -7.91
N LEU A 17 3.66 10.31 -7.44
CA LEU A 17 3.95 10.60 -6.04
C LEU A 17 2.77 10.27 -5.12
N SER A 18 1.53 10.58 -5.54
CA SER A 18 0.35 10.25 -4.74
C SER A 18 0.14 8.74 -4.61
N PHE A 19 0.31 7.99 -5.69
CA PHE A 19 0.21 6.53 -5.67
C PHE A 19 1.31 5.93 -4.78
N LEU A 20 2.55 6.39 -4.93
CA LEU A 20 3.67 5.93 -4.10
C LEU A 20 3.39 6.14 -2.61
N ALA A 21 2.88 7.32 -2.23
CA ALA A 21 2.54 7.62 -0.83
C ALA A 21 1.47 6.67 -0.28
N ILE A 22 0.39 6.44 -1.04
CA ILE A 22 -0.71 5.53 -0.65
C ILE A 22 -0.21 4.09 -0.52
N ILE A 23 0.63 3.63 -1.46
CA ILE A 23 1.19 2.27 -1.45
C ILE A 23 2.03 2.04 -0.19
N PHE A 24 2.90 2.98 0.18
CA PHE A 24 3.73 2.83 1.39
C PHE A 24 2.88 2.84 2.67
N ILE A 25 1.87 3.70 2.75
CA ILE A 25 0.95 3.74 3.89
C ILE A 25 0.17 2.44 3.98
N GLY A 26 -0.37 1.95 2.85
CA GLY A 26 -1.11 0.69 2.78
C GLY A 26 -0.25 -0.53 3.13
N ALA A 27 0.99 -0.58 2.63
CA ALA A 27 1.95 -1.64 2.93
C ALA A 27 2.30 -1.68 4.43
N PHE A 28 2.51 -0.51 5.04
CA PHE A 28 2.78 -0.41 6.47
C PHE A 28 1.59 -0.91 7.30
N LEU A 29 0.37 -0.50 6.94
CA LEU A 29 -0.86 -0.98 7.58
C LEU A 29 -1.03 -2.50 7.44
N LEU A 30 -0.87 -3.06 6.24
CA LEU A 30 -1.01 -4.50 5.99
C LEU A 30 0.07 -5.37 6.66
N SER A 31 1.24 -4.79 6.95
CA SER A 31 2.33 -5.49 7.64
C SER A 31 2.06 -5.63 9.15
N LEU A 32 1.15 -4.83 9.73
CA LEU A 32 0.80 -4.94 11.14
C LEU A 32 0.02 -6.24 11.44
N PRO A 33 0.18 -6.80 12.66
CA PRO A 33 -0.46 -8.05 13.06
C PRO A 33 -1.99 -7.92 13.18
N ILE A 34 -2.53 -6.71 13.32
CA ILE A 34 -3.98 -6.46 13.37
C ILE A 34 -4.67 -6.72 12.02
N SER A 35 -3.94 -6.49 10.92
CA SER A 35 -4.43 -6.72 9.57
C SER A 35 -4.27 -8.18 9.15
N SER A 36 -3.54 -9.01 9.91
CA SER A 36 -3.44 -10.45 9.68
C SER A 36 -4.46 -11.22 10.49
N LYS A 37 -5.20 -12.14 9.87
CA LYS A 37 -6.12 -13.05 10.58
C LYS A 37 -5.40 -13.97 11.57
N SER A 38 -4.14 -14.29 11.30
CA SER A 38 -3.32 -15.12 12.20
C SER A 38 -2.75 -14.33 13.38
N GLY A 39 -2.89 -12.99 13.40
CA GLY A 39 -2.21 -12.14 14.39
C GLY A 39 -0.68 -12.08 14.21
N ALA A 40 -0.16 -12.60 13.10
CA ALA A 40 1.26 -12.60 12.77
C ALA A 40 1.61 -11.41 11.87
N TYR A 41 2.84 -10.93 11.97
CA TYR A 41 3.34 -9.89 11.07
C TYR A 41 3.42 -10.41 9.63
N THR A 42 2.83 -9.67 8.69
CA THR A 42 3.03 -9.95 7.26
C THR A 42 4.39 -9.39 6.84
N PRO A 43 5.24 -10.16 6.15
CA PRO A 43 6.50 -9.63 5.62
C PRO A 43 6.25 -8.35 4.80
N PHE A 44 7.03 -7.30 5.09
CA PHE A 44 6.79 -5.98 4.49
C PHE A 44 6.83 -6.02 2.95
N ILE A 45 7.66 -6.88 2.36
CA ILE A 45 7.74 -7.03 0.90
C ILE A 45 6.45 -7.59 0.30
N ASP A 46 5.81 -8.54 0.98
CA ASP A 46 4.55 -9.14 0.53
C ASP A 46 3.40 -8.15 0.71
N ALA A 47 3.38 -7.44 1.85
CA ALA A 47 2.44 -6.36 2.09
C ALA A 47 2.58 -5.22 1.07
N LEU A 48 3.80 -4.86 0.67
CA LEU A 48 4.09 -3.86 -0.36
C LEU A 48 3.60 -4.31 -1.74
N PHE A 49 3.80 -5.58 -2.08
CA PHE A 49 3.29 -6.15 -3.32
C PHE A 49 1.76 -6.12 -3.35
N THR A 50 1.10 -6.58 -2.28
CA THR A 50 -0.36 -6.55 -2.16
C THR A 50 -0.90 -5.13 -2.23
N ALA A 51 -0.29 -4.17 -1.53
CA ALA A 51 -0.70 -2.76 -1.56
C ALA A 51 -0.53 -2.13 -2.96
N THR A 52 0.56 -2.44 -3.67
CA THR A 52 0.78 -1.97 -5.04
C THR A 52 -0.25 -2.54 -6.00
N SER A 53 -0.48 -3.86 -5.93
CA SER A 53 -1.46 -4.57 -6.76
C SER A 53 -2.89 -4.06 -6.54
N ALA A 54 -3.28 -3.81 -5.29
CA ALA A 54 -4.59 -3.27 -4.95
C ALA A 54 -4.74 -1.82 -5.44
N THR A 55 -3.73 -0.97 -5.25
CA THR A 55 -3.78 0.46 -5.66
C THR A 55 -3.80 0.61 -7.18
N CYS A 56 -3.06 -0.23 -7.89
CA CYS A 56 -3.02 -0.24 -9.35
C CYS A 56 -4.15 -1.08 -9.99
N ILE A 57 -5.02 -1.70 -9.18
CA ILE A 57 -6.16 -2.53 -9.62
C ILE A 57 -5.70 -3.70 -10.53
N THR A 58 -4.53 -4.26 -10.24
CA THR A 58 -3.94 -5.34 -11.03
C THR A 58 -4.52 -6.71 -10.69
N GLY A 59 -4.90 -6.93 -9.42
CA GLY A 59 -5.51 -8.18 -8.95
C GLY A 59 -4.55 -9.34 -8.65
N LEU A 60 -3.24 -9.09 -8.62
CA LEU A 60 -2.22 -10.06 -8.23
C LEU A 60 -2.10 -10.14 -6.69
N VAL A 61 -1.99 -11.34 -6.14
CA VAL A 61 -1.88 -11.57 -4.69
C VAL A 61 -0.81 -12.62 -4.37
N VAL A 62 -0.02 -12.40 -3.31
CA VAL A 62 0.99 -13.37 -2.82
C VAL A 62 0.33 -14.46 -1.97
N PHE A 63 -0.64 -14.06 -1.16
CA PHE A 63 -1.46 -14.92 -0.31
C PHE A 63 -2.93 -14.72 -0.65
N ASP A 64 -3.77 -15.72 -0.37
CA ASP A 64 -5.20 -15.57 -0.50
C ASP A 64 -5.71 -14.49 0.47
N THR A 65 -6.26 -13.40 -0.09
CA THR A 65 -6.60 -12.19 0.67
C THR A 65 -7.64 -12.47 1.76
N TYR A 66 -8.60 -13.35 1.50
CA TYR A 66 -9.71 -13.64 2.42
C TYR A 66 -9.26 -14.45 3.64
N THR A 67 -8.32 -15.37 3.44
CA THR A 67 -7.78 -16.21 4.53
C THR A 67 -6.66 -15.53 5.29
N HIS A 68 -5.82 -14.74 4.61
CA HIS A 68 -4.65 -14.10 5.21
C HIS A 68 -4.96 -12.79 5.92
N TYR A 69 -5.75 -11.91 5.30
CA TYR A 69 -6.03 -10.58 5.85
C TYR A 69 -7.36 -10.50 6.60
N SER A 70 -7.38 -9.63 7.61
CA SER A 70 -8.52 -9.31 8.45
C SER A 70 -9.27 -8.08 7.88
N LEU A 71 -10.51 -7.85 8.33
CA LEU A 71 -11.32 -6.68 7.94
C LEU A 71 -11.16 -5.48 8.90
N PHE A 72 -10.17 -5.54 9.80
CA PHE A 72 -9.96 -4.61 10.90
C PHE A 72 -8.87 -3.56 10.63
#